data_AF-A0A345GU48-F1
#
_entry.id   AF-A0A345GU48-F1
#
_cell.length_a   1.000
_cell.length_b   1.000
_cell.length_c   1.000
_cell.angle_alpha   90.00
_cell.angle_beta   90.00
_cell.angle_gamma   90.00
#
_symmetry.space_group_name_H-M   'P 1'
#
loop_
_entity.id
_entity.type
_entity.pdbx_description
1 polymer ?
#
loop_
_entity_poly.entity_id
_entity_poly.type
_entity_poly.pdbx_seq_one_letter_code
_entity_poly.pdbx_strand_id
1 'polypeptide(L)'
;MIIFNLAAILVVLLAAVLSIPFIIIYALGGMNEKILVICMSWMILVASFIGKSGDFNGRLFFIPMWILSIPVPFIFTYATYQWAGIGVTFGIFLAFIGLVIGFLYLGENKRMNKLRFEKIEFPNQEEDPLAYWEAVKDKFFSPTFLKMTPEIGRFNSRVAEALQRDHPELAHLEAYKQEMGKAGSKRKKINPEAAENLMAEIDEKINMLKEAAELLEKAPS
;
A
#
# COMPACT_ATOMS: atom_id res chain seq x y z
N MET A 1 -2.83 17.86 -26.36
CA MET A 1 -1.68 16.95 -26.51
C MET A 1 -1.87 15.81 -25.53
N ILE A 2 -2.37 14.66 -25.99
CA ILE A 2 -2.47 13.45 -25.15
C ILE A 2 -1.03 12.96 -25.01
N ILE A 3 -0.35 13.38 -23.94
CA ILE A 3 0.94 12.80 -23.60
C ILE A 3 0.61 11.34 -23.25
N PHE A 4 0.89 10.42 -24.17
CA PHE A 4 0.92 8.99 -23.90
C PHE A 4 2.00 8.77 -22.83
N ASN A 5 1.58 8.86 -21.57
CA ASN A 5 2.45 8.65 -20.43
C ASN A 5 2.83 7.17 -20.44
N LEU A 6 4.12 6.86 -20.41
CA LEU A 6 4.63 5.49 -20.31
C LEU A 6 3.93 4.70 -19.19
N ALA A 7 3.59 5.39 -18.09
CA ALA A 7 2.78 4.85 -16.99
C ALA A 7 1.40 4.34 -17.44
N ALA A 8 0.72 5.02 -18.37
CA ALA A 8 -0.58 4.60 -18.87
C ALA A 8 -0.49 3.32 -19.72
N ILE A 9 0.56 3.19 -20.54
CA ILE A 9 0.82 1.97 -21.32
C ILE A 9 1.06 0.79 -20.38
N LEU A 10 1.87 0.98 -19.33
CA LEU A 10 2.14 -0.04 -18.33
C LEU A 10 0.87 -0.48 -17.59
N VAL A 11 0.00 0.46 -17.19
CA VAL A 11 -1.25 0.14 -16.51
C VAL A 11 -2.22 -0.61 -17.45
N VAL A 12 -2.30 -0.25 -18.74
CA VAL A 12 -3.13 -0.96 -19.72
C VAL A 12 -2.61 -2.37 -19.98
N LEU A 13 -1.29 -2.54 -20.13
CA LEU A 13 -0.66 -3.87 -20.28
C LEU A 13 -0.91 -4.74 -19.04
N LEU A 14 -0.82 -4.15 -17.85
CA LEU A 14 -1.10 -4.84 -16.60
C LEU A 14 -2.58 -5.27 -16.53
N ALA A 15 -3.51 -4.40 -16.92
CA ALA A 15 -4.94 -4.74 -16.98
C ALA A 15 -5.21 -5.88 -17.97
N ALA A 16 -4.52 -5.89 -19.11
CA ALA A 16 -4.61 -6.95 -20.11
C ALA A 16 -4.10 -8.29 -19.55
N VAL A 17 -2.94 -8.30 -18.88
CA VAL A 17 -2.38 -9.50 -18.23
C VAL A 17 -3.32 -10.03 -17.16
N LEU A 18 -3.87 -9.15 -16.31
CA LEU A 18 -4.83 -9.53 -15.27
C LEU A 18 -6.16 -10.05 -15.85
N SER A 19 -6.48 -9.68 -17.09
CA SER A 19 -7.69 -10.15 -17.78
C SER A 19 -7.54 -11.54 -18.40
N ILE A 20 -6.32 -12.05 -18.58
CA ILE A 20 -6.04 -13.35 -19.22
C ILE A 20 -6.83 -14.52 -18.60
N PRO A 21 -6.91 -14.70 -17.27
CA PRO A 21 -7.67 -15.80 -16.67
C PRO A 21 -9.15 -15.78 -17.06
N PHE A 22 -9.76 -14.60 -17.19
CA PHE A 22 -11.16 -14.47 -17.57
C PHE A 22 -11.39 -14.77 -19.05
N ILE A 23 -10.44 -14.37 -19.92
CA ILE A 23 -10.45 -14.72 -21.34
C ILE A 23 -10.34 -16.25 -21.52
N ILE A 24 -9.49 -16.92 -20.72
CA ILE A 24 -9.37 -18.38 -20.74
C ILE A 24 -10.70 -19.04 -20.32
N ILE A 25 -11.33 -18.57 -19.24
CA ILE A 25 -12.61 -19.12 -18.77
C ILE A 25 -13.71 -18.91 -19.82
N TYR A 26 -13.74 -17.75 -20.49
CA TYR A 26 -14.66 -17.48 -21.59
C TYR A 26 -14.43 -18.41 -22.78
N ALA A 27 -13.18 -18.61 -23.20
CA ALA A 27 -12.83 -19.50 -24.31
C ALA A 27 -13.19 -20.97 -24.04
N LEU A 28 -13.19 -21.38 -22.77
CA LEU A 28 -13.65 -22.71 -22.33
C LEU A 28 -15.17 -22.82 -22.15
N GLY A 29 -15.93 -21.77 -22.49
CA GLY A 29 -17.39 -21.74 -22.38
C GLY A 29 -17.92 -21.59 -20.95
N GLY A 30 -17.05 -21.32 -19.97
CA GLY A 30 -17.41 -21.16 -18.56
C GLY A 30 -17.99 -19.79 -18.20
N MET A 31 -18.00 -18.84 -19.14
CA MET A 31 -18.43 -17.46 -18.92
C MET A 31 -19.04 -16.89 -20.21
N ASN A 32 -20.05 -16.02 -20.09
CA ASN A 32 -20.62 -15.32 -21.24
C ASN A 32 -19.88 -13.98 -21.53
N GLU A 33 -20.07 -13.42 -22.72
CA GLU A 33 -19.37 -12.22 -23.17
C GLU A 33 -19.64 -10.99 -22.27
N LYS A 34 -20.87 -10.87 -21.77
CA LYS A 34 -21.28 -9.76 -20.90
C LYS A 34 -20.53 -9.80 -19.55
N ILE A 35 -20.39 -10.98 -18.95
CA ILE A 35 -19.64 -11.20 -17.71
C ILE A 35 -18.14 -11.00 -17.97
N LEU A 36 -17.62 -11.43 -19.12
CA LEU A 36 -16.23 -11.17 -19.50
C LEU A 36 -15.93 -9.67 -19.54
N VAL A 37 -16.77 -8.87 -20.19
CA VAL A 37 -16.60 -7.40 -20.26
C VAL A 37 -16.60 -6.76 -18.87
N ILE A 38 -17.48 -7.22 -17.98
CA ILE A 38 -17.53 -6.76 -16.59
C ILE A 38 -16.22 -7.10 -15.87
N CYS A 39 -15.76 -8.36 -15.93
CA CYS A 39 -14.51 -8.80 -15.30
C CYS A 39 -13.29 -8.03 -15.84
N MET A 40 -13.20 -7.81 -17.15
CA MET A 40 -12.13 -7.00 -17.76
C MET A 40 -12.18 -5.54 -17.29
N SER A 41 -13.38 -4.94 -17.19
CA SER A 41 -13.54 -3.57 -16.67
C SER A 41 -13.06 -3.47 -15.22
N TRP A 42 -13.25 -4.52 -14.42
CA TRP A 42 -12.70 -4.58 -13.06
C TRP A 42 -11.18 -4.72 -13.05
N MET A 43 -10.58 -5.47 -13.96
CA MET A 43 -9.10 -5.60 -14.03
C MET A 43 -8.40 -4.28 -14.34
N ILE A 44 -9.08 -3.37 -15.03
CA ILE A 44 -8.63 -1.99 -15.23
C ILE A 44 -8.53 -1.24 -13.89
N LEU A 45 -9.50 -1.43 -12.98
CA LEU A 45 -9.43 -0.86 -11.62
C LEU A 45 -8.27 -1.46 -10.83
N VAL A 46 -8.10 -2.79 -10.88
CA VAL A 46 -7.01 -3.49 -10.18
C VAL A 46 -5.65 -2.98 -10.64
N ALA A 47 -5.45 -2.89 -11.96
CA ALA A 47 -4.22 -2.37 -12.54
C ALA A 47 -3.97 -0.90 -12.14
N SER A 48 -5.02 -0.09 -12.02
CA SER A 48 -4.93 1.30 -11.56
C SER A 48 -4.46 1.40 -10.10
N PHE A 49 -4.93 0.50 -9.23
CA PHE A 49 -4.46 0.43 -7.84
C PHE A 49 -2.99 0.02 -7.76
N ILE A 50 -2.59 -1.00 -8.53
CA ILE A 50 -1.18 -1.46 -8.57
C ILE A 50 -0.28 -0.34 -9.09
N GLY A 51 -0.68 0.36 -10.15
CA GLY A 51 0.05 1.50 -10.68
C GLY A 51 0.23 2.61 -9.65
N LYS A 52 -0.83 2.97 -8.91
CA LYS A 52 -0.74 3.97 -7.82
C LYS A 52 0.19 3.53 -6.69
N SER A 53 0.21 2.25 -6.33
CA SER A 53 1.12 1.74 -5.30
C SER A 53 2.59 1.69 -5.71
N GLY A 54 2.87 1.60 -7.01
CA GLY A 54 4.24 1.63 -7.56
C GLY A 54 4.73 3.03 -7.97
N ASP A 55 4.08 4.08 -7.47
CA ASP A 55 4.35 5.49 -7.77
C ASP A 55 4.26 5.89 -9.25
N PHE A 56 3.56 5.09 -10.07
CA PHE A 56 3.25 5.42 -11.46
C PHE A 56 2.10 6.47 -11.50
N ASN A 57 2.43 7.72 -11.14
CA ASN A 57 1.49 8.82 -11.00
C ASN A 57 1.01 9.40 -12.35
N GLY A 58 0.21 8.63 -13.09
CA GLY A 58 -0.64 9.14 -14.16
C GLY A 58 -1.87 9.87 -13.63
N ARG A 59 -1.71 11.01 -12.92
CA ARG A 59 -2.82 11.78 -12.30
C ARG A 59 -3.98 12.08 -13.27
N LEU A 60 -3.72 12.24 -14.57
CA LEU A 60 -4.74 12.48 -15.60
C LEU A 60 -5.52 11.23 -16.04
N PHE A 61 -5.10 10.03 -15.67
CA PHE A 61 -5.75 8.77 -16.06
C PHE A 61 -6.51 8.09 -14.92
N PHE A 62 -6.21 8.43 -13.66
CA PHE A 62 -6.84 7.79 -12.50
C PHE A 62 -8.36 8.03 -12.44
N ILE A 63 -8.81 9.27 -12.66
CA ILE A 63 -10.24 9.63 -12.57
C ILE A 63 -11.07 9.01 -13.71
N PRO A 64 -10.67 9.11 -15.00
CA PRO A 64 -11.39 8.44 -16.09
C PRO A 64 -11.44 6.92 -15.94
N MET A 65 -10.34 6.29 -15.49
CA MET A 65 -10.29 4.84 -15.27
C MET A 65 -11.25 4.40 -14.18
N TRP A 66 -11.35 5.15 -13.07
CA TRP A 66 -12.32 4.89 -12.01
C TRP A 66 -13.77 5.00 -12.49
N ILE A 67 -14.08 5.99 -13.33
CA ILE A 67 -15.42 6.16 -13.91
C ILE A 67 -15.75 5.00 -14.87
N LEU A 68 -14.77 4.58 -15.67
CA LEU A 68 -14.90 3.45 -16.59
C LEU A 68 -14.95 2.09 -15.89
N SER A 69 -14.38 1.97 -14.68
CA SER A 69 -14.27 0.70 -13.99
C SER A 69 -15.30 0.50 -12.89
N ILE A 70 -15.94 1.56 -12.40
CA ILE A 70 -16.96 1.47 -11.33
C ILE A 70 -18.35 1.85 -11.87
N PRO A 71 -18.67 3.12 -12.25
CA PRO A 71 -19.96 3.45 -12.84
C PRO A 71 -20.37 2.60 -14.06
N VAL A 72 -19.47 2.41 -15.02
CA VAL A 72 -19.83 1.77 -16.30
C VAL A 72 -20.25 0.30 -16.13
N PRO A 73 -19.55 -0.56 -15.36
CA PRO A 73 -20.01 -1.91 -15.10
C PRO A 73 -21.38 -1.96 -14.41
N PHE A 74 -21.65 -1.06 -13.45
CA PHE A 74 -22.94 -0.99 -12.77
C PHE A 74 -24.07 -0.52 -13.69
N ILE A 75 -23.82 0.48 -14.54
CA ILE A 75 -24.78 0.97 -15.53
C ILE A 75 -25.07 -0.11 -16.59
N PHE A 76 -24.03 -0.76 -17.11
CA PHE A 76 -24.17 -1.77 -18.16
C PHE A 76 -24.90 -3.02 -17.67
N THR A 77 -24.59 -3.47 -16.44
CA THR A 77 -25.30 -4.58 -15.82
C THR A 77 -26.73 -4.25 -15.45
N TYR A 78 -27.02 -3.03 -15.02
CA TYR A 78 -28.39 -2.58 -14.81
C TYR A 78 -29.18 -2.54 -16.12
N ALA A 79 -28.61 -1.96 -17.19
CA ALA A 79 -29.29 -1.89 -18.49
C ALA A 79 -29.62 -3.28 -19.06
N THR A 80 -28.79 -4.28 -18.76
CA THR A 80 -28.90 -5.62 -19.35
C THR A 80 -29.63 -6.63 -18.48
N TYR A 81 -29.45 -6.56 -17.16
CA TYR A 81 -29.92 -7.54 -16.18
C TYR A 81 -30.67 -6.90 -15.01
N GLN A 82 -31.00 -5.60 -15.11
CA GLN A 82 -31.73 -4.83 -14.11
C GLN A 82 -31.09 -4.97 -12.71
N TRP A 83 -31.90 -5.02 -11.66
CA TRP A 83 -31.42 -5.13 -10.28
C TRP A 83 -30.60 -6.40 -10.01
N ALA A 84 -30.85 -7.50 -10.73
CA ALA A 84 -30.04 -8.71 -10.62
C ALA A 84 -28.59 -8.48 -11.11
N GLY A 85 -28.42 -7.67 -12.18
CA GLY A 85 -27.10 -7.28 -12.68
C GLY A 85 -26.30 -6.42 -11.69
N ILE A 86 -26.97 -5.48 -11.03
CA ILE A 86 -26.37 -4.68 -9.95
C ILE A 86 -25.91 -5.60 -8.82
N GLY A 87 -26.75 -6.55 -8.41
CA GLY A 87 -26.43 -7.52 -7.35
C GLY A 87 -25.19 -8.35 -7.67
N VAL A 88 -25.08 -8.86 -8.90
CA VAL A 88 -23.90 -9.62 -9.36
C VAL A 88 -22.63 -8.76 -9.37
N THR A 89 -22.72 -7.54 -9.90
CA THR A 89 -21.57 -6.60 -9.96
C THR A 89 -21.11 -6.19 -8.57
N PHE A 90 -22.06 -5.93 -7.66
CA PHE A 90 -21.77 -5.62 -6.27
C PHE A 90 -21.15 -6.83 -5.53
N GLY A 91 -21.63 -8.05 -5.82
CA GLY A 91 -21.04 -9.28 -5.30
C GLY A 91 -19.59 -9.47 -5.76
N ILE A 92 -19.30 -9.24 -7.04
CA ILE A 92 -17.94 -9.28 -7.59
C ILE A 92 -17.06 -8.21 -6.91
N PHE A 93 -17.58 -7.00 -6.72
CA PHE A 93 -16.86 -5.92 -6.04
C PHE A 93 -16.51 -6.26 -4.59
N LEU A 94 -17.48 -6.75 -3.82
CA LEU A 94 -17.25 -7.18 -2.44
C LEU A 94 -16.28 -8.36 -2.35
N ALA A 95 -16.39 -9.33 -3.28
CA ALA A 95 -15.45 -10.45 -3.36
C ALA A 95 -14.02 -9.94 -3.66
N PHE A 96 -13.87 -8.97 -4.56
CA PHE A 96 -12.57 -8.36 -4.86
C PHE A 96 -12.00 -7.60 -3.66
N ILE A 97 -12.81 -6.77 -2.98
CA ILE A 97 -12.38 -6.10 -1.74
C ILE A 97 -11.95 -7.12 -0.69
N GLY A 98 -12.76 -8.15 -0.47
CA GLY A 98 -12.45 -9.23 0.48
C GLY A 98 -11.14 -9.93 0.13
N LEU A 99 -10.87 -10.14 -1.15
CA LEU A 99 -9.64 -10.74 -1.65
C LEU A 99 -8.42 -9.81 -1.41
N VAL A 100 -8.54 -8.50 -1.67
CA VAL A 100 -7.49 -7.51 -1.37
C VAL A 100 -7.19 -7.45 0.13
N ILE A 101 -8.23 -7.32 0.96
CA ILE A 101 -8.08 -7.35 2.43
C ILE A 101 -7.43 -8.67 2.87
N GLY A 102 -7.83 -9.78 2.27
CA GLY A 102 -7.25 -11.10 2.52
C GLY A 102 -5.76 -11.16 2.19
N PHE A 103 -5.33 -10.62 1.04
CA PHE A 103 -3.90 -10.55 0.69
C PHE A 103 -3.11 -9.65 1.62
N LEU A 104 -3.64 -8.48 1.99
CA LEU A 104 -2.99 -7.58 2.95
C LEU A 104 -2.84 -8.25 4.33
N TYR A 105 -3.89 -8.90 4.80
CA TYR A 105 -3.86 -9.69 6.03
C TYR A 105 -2.81 -10.82 5.97
N LEU A 106 -2.74 -11.57 4.86
CA LEU A 106 -1.72 -12.60 4.66
C LEU A 106 -0.31 -12.02 4.61
N GLY A 107 -0.12 -10.83 4.01
CA GLY A 107 1.13 -10.10 3.98
C GLY A 107 1.61 -9.72 5.38
N GLU A 108 0.74 -9.09 6.18
CA GLU A 108 1.03 -8.78 7.58
C GLU A 108 1.33 -10.03 8.40
N ASN A 109 0.56 -11.11 8.19
CA ASN A 109 0.77 -12.38 8.90
C ASN A 109 2.11 -13.03 8.56
N LYS A 110 2.52 -12.98 7.28
CA LYS A 110 3.86 -13.42 6.84
C LYS A 110 4.96 -12.58 7.47
N ARG A 111 4.81 -11.26 7.54
CA ARG A 111 5.78 -10.35 8.18
C ARG A 111 5.87 -10.64 9.68
N MET A 112 4.73 -10.78 10.36
CA MET A 112 4.66 -11.14 11.78
C MET A 112 5.48 -12.41 12.11
N ASN A 113 5.34 -13.46 11.31
CA ASN A 113 6.09 -14.71 11.51
C ASN A 113 7.62 -14.55 11.36
N LYS A 114 8.09 -13.49 10.70
CA LYS A 114 9.52 -13.22 10.48
C LYS A 114 10.12 -12.25 11.50
N LEU A 115 9.31 -11.49 12.25
CA LEU A 115 9.78 -10.45 13.19
C LEU A 115 10.80 -10.94 14.23
N ARG A 116 10.71 -12.22 14.64
CA ARG A 116 11.63 -12.80 15.62
C ARG A 116 13.07 -12.91 15.10
N PHE A 117 13.22 -13.17 13.81
CA PHE A 117 14.52 -13.43 13.17
C PHE A 117 14.98 -12.30 12.27
N GLU A 118 14.14 -11.27 12.07
CA GLU A 118 14.49 -10.12 11.26
C GLU A 118 15.64 -9.34 11.90
N LYS A 119 16.71 -9.15 11.14
CA LYS A 119 17.83 -8.28 11.52
C LYS A 119 17.44 -6.82 11.33
N ILE A 120 17.82 -6.01 12.31
CA ILE A 120 17.62 -4.56 12.32
C ILE A 120 18.96 -3.96 11.91
N GLU A 121 19.06 -3.61 10.64
CA GLU A 121 20.22 -2.97 10.03
C GLU A 121 19.68 -1.77 9.25
N PHE A 122 20.29 -0.60 9.46
CA PHE A 122 19.98 0.62 8.73
C PHE A 122 21.10 0.89 7.71
N PRO A 123 20.80 1.55 6.58
CA PRO A 123 21.83 2.03 5.66
C PRO A 123 22.81 2.98 6.34
N ASN A 124 23.91 3.34 5.67
CA ASN A 124 24.77 4.40 6.16
C ASN A 124 24.10 5.76 5.88
N GLN A 125 23.85 6.55 6.94
CA GLN A 125 23.20 7.85 6.80
C GLN A 125 24.07 8.86 6.03
N GLU A 126 25.39 8.80 6.15
CA GLU A 126 26.30 9.74 5.49
C GLU A 126 26.33 9.57 3.96
N GLU A 127 26.09 8.35 3.48
CA GLU A 127 26.08 8.02 2.05
C GLU A 127 24.76 8.42 1.39
N ASP A 128 23.63 8.09 2.03
CA ASP A 128 22.31 8.44 1.53
C ASP A 128 21.35 8.71 2.69
N PRO A 129 21.21 9.98 3.11
CA PRO A 129 20.31 10.36 4.20
C PRO A 129 18.85 10.02 3.90
N LEU A 130 18.43 10.08 2.64
CA LEU A 130 17.03 9.83 2.27
C LEU A 130 16.71 8.34 2.36
N ALA A 131 17.55 7.50 1.74
CA ALA A 131 17.39 6.05 1.82
C ALA A 131 17.50 5.54 3.26
N TYR A 132 18.34 6.18 4.09
CA TYR A 132 18.40 5.92 5.52
C TYR A 132 17.04 6.12 6.19
N TRP A 133 16.45 7.32 6.11
CA TRP A 133 15.21 7.62 6.81
C TRP A 133 14.00 6.84 6.25
N GLU A 134 13.97 6.55 4.94
CA GLU A 134 12.98 5.66 4.35
C GLU A 134 13.12 4.22 4.91
N ALA A 135 14.35 3.71 5.04
CA ALA A 135 14.59 2.41 5.66
C ALA A 135 14.22 2.38 7.16
N VAL A 136 14.46 3.47 7.90
CA VAL A 136 14.02 3.58 9.30
C VAL A 136 12.50 3.48 9.39
N LYS A 137 11.77 4.24 8.56
CA LYS A 137 10.30 4.21 8.52
C LYS A 137 9.77 2.81 8.21
N ASP A 138 10.32 2.16 7.19
CA ASP A 138 9.89 0.83 6.75
C ASP A 138 10.16 -0.25 7.79
N LYS A 139 11.23 -0.10 8.59
CA LYS A 139 11.59 -1.05 9.63
C LYS A 139 10.60 -1.10 10.77
N PHE A 140 9.94 0.00 11.13
CA PHE A 140 8.86 -0.05 12.12
C PHE A 140 7.67 -0.85 11.58
N PHE A 141 7.13 -1.75 12.41
CA PHE A 141 5.94 -2.53 12.04
C PHE A 141 4.70 -2.02 12.77
N SER A 142 3.85 -1.29 12.05
CA SER A 142 2.53 -0.86 12.50
C SER A 142 1.45 -1.69 11.78
N PRO A 143 0.85 -2.70 12.44
CA PRO A 143 -0.15 -3.54 11.80
C PRO A 143 -1.46 -2.76 11.59
N THR A 144 -2.06 -2.91 10.40
CA THR A 144 -3.35 -2.30 10.04
C THR A 144 -4.50 -3.29 10.18
N PHE A 145 -4.28 -4.56 9.81
CA PHE A 145 -5.30 -5.62 9.82
C PHE A 145 -5.13 -6.59 10.99
N LEU A 146 -3.90 -6.77 11.48
CA LEU A 146 -3.60 -7.55 12.66
C LEU A 146 -3.71 -6.73 13.94
N LYS A 147 -4.06 -7.41 15.03
CA LYS A 147 -3.96 -6.81 16.36
C LYS A 147 -2.49 -6.69 16.75
N MET A 148 -2.17 -5.60 17.44
CA MET A 148 -0.87 -5.43 18.06
C MET A 148 -0.58 -6.59 19.04
N THR A 149 0.50 -7.32 18.80
CA THR A 149 0.93 -8.44 19.65
C THR A 149 2.18 -8.05 20.44
N PRO A 150 2.49 -8.77 21.55
CA PRO A 150 3.74 -8.54 22.28
C PRO A 150 5.00 -8.74 21.43
N GLU A 151 4.94 -9.57 20.39
CA GLU A 151 6.06 -9.77 19.48
C GLU A 151 6.34 -8.52 18.65
N ILE A 152 5.28 -7.88 18.16
CA ILE A 152 5.38 -6.60 17.42
C ILE A 152 5.92 -5.51 18.35
N GLY A 153 5.42 -5.44 19.59
CA GLY A 153 5.91 -4.47 20.59
C GLY A 153 7.40 -4.65 20.89
N ARG A 154 7.86 -5.90 21.11
CA ARG A 154 9.28 -6.21 21.32
C ARG A 154 10.13 -5.88 20.10
N PHE A 155 9.65 -6.19 18.90
CA PHE A 155 10.35 -5.86 17.67
C PHE A 155 10.51 -4.35 17.51
N ASN A 156 9.43 -3.57 17.61
CA ASN A 156 9.48 -2.12 17.51
C ASN A 156 10.34 -1.47 18.61
N SER A 157 10.35 -2.05 19.82
CA SER A 157 11.26 -1.62 20.89
C SER A 157 12.72 -1.81 20.51
N ARG A 158 13.09 -2.95 19.90
CA ARG A 158 14.45 -3.19 19.40
C ARG A 158 14.81 -2.25 18.24
N VAL A 159 13.86 -1.93 17.36
CA VAL A 159 14.07 -0.97 16.27
C VAL A 159 14.34 0.43 16.85
N ALA A 160 13.54 0.86 17.83
CA ALA A 160 13.76 2.11 18.53
C ALA A 160 15.09 2.15 19.29
N GLU A 161 15.51 1.03 19.91
CA GLU A 161 16.83 0.92 20.55
C GLU A 161 17.99 1.01 19.57
N ALA A 162 17.87 0.41 18.39
CA ALA A 162 18.87 0.55 17.34
C ALA A 162 18.94 2.00 16.86
N LEU A 163 17.79 2.62 16.60
CA LEU A 163 17.71 4.02 16.18
C LEU A 163 18.27 4.99 17.22
N GLN A 164 18.06 4.73 18.52
CA GLN A 164 18.59 5.55 19.61
C GLN A 164 20.13 5.51 19.69
N ARG A 165 20.77 4.43 19.24
CA ARG A 165 22.23 4.33 19.20
C ARG A 165 22.83 5.20 18.10
N ASP A 166 22.13 5.31 16.98
CA ASP A 166 22.58 6.06 15.81
C ASP A 166 22.18 7.54 15.93
N HIS A 167 20.98 7.84 16.47
CA HIS A 167 20.42 9.19 16.58
C HIS A 167 19.68 9.43 17.91
N PRO A 168 20.31 10.14 18.87
CA PRO A 168 19.68 10.46 20.15
C PRO A 168 18.71 11.65 20.09
N GLU A 169 18.59 12.35 18.95
CA GLU A 169 17.89 13.65 18.85
C GLU A 169 16.37 13.57 18.59
N LEU A 170 15.81 12.38 18.38
CA LEU A 170 14.37 12.23 18.12
C LEU A 170 13.57 12.45 19.41
N ALA A 171 12.75 13.50 19.43
CA ALA A 171 12.05 13.96 20.63
C ALA A 171 11.04 12.92 21.14
N HIS A 172 10.39 12.18 20.23
CA HIS A 172 9.34 11.22 20.57
C HIS A 172 9.82 9.77 20.69
N LEU A 173 11.11 9.49 20.45
CA LEU A 173 11.65 8.14 20.40
C LEU A 173 11.59 7.41 21.75
N GLU A 174 11.92 8.12 22.84
CA GLU A 174 11.90 7.53 24.19
C GLU A 174 10.48 7.19 24.63
N ALA A 175 9.51 8.08 24.34
CA ALA A 175 8.10 7.85 24.63
C ALA A 175 7.55 6.64 23.86
N TYR A 176 7.90 6.54 22.56
CA TYR A 176 7.54 5.40 21.73
C TYR A 176 8.14 4.08 22.25
N LYS A 177 9.43 4.07 22.57
CA LYS A 177 10.12 2.91 23.12
C LYS A 177 9.47 2.41 24.41
N GLN A 178 9.11 3.32 25.32
CA GLN A 178 8.42 2.95 26.56
C GLN A 178 7.04 2.33 26.30
N GLU A 179 6.25 2.90 25.38
CA GLU A 179 4.95 2.34 25.01
C GLU A 179 5.08 0.97 24.32
N MET A 180 6.04 0.80 23.42
CA MET A 180 6.31 -0.48 22.76
C MET A 180 6.86 -1.53 23.73
N GLY A 181 7.66 -1.13 24.72
CA GLY A 181 8.10 -2.00 25.81
C GLY A 181 6.96 -2.48 26.71
N LYS A 182 5.97 -1.61 27.00
CA LYS A 182 4.73 -2.00 27.70
C LYS A 182 3.93 -3.02 26.88
N ALA A 183 3.78 -2.77 25.57
CA ALA A 183 3.09 -3.69 24.67
C ALA A 183 3.81 -5.04 24.51
N GLY A 184 5.14 -5.02 24.54
CA GLY A 184 5.99 -6.21 24.43
C GLY A 184 6.01 -7.09 25.68
N SER A 185 5.67 -6.54 26.85
CA SER A 185 5.67 -7.26 28.13
C SER A 185 4.29 -7.78 28.53
N LYS A 186 3.21 -7.04 28.25
CA LYS A 186 1.82 -7.46 28.50
C LYS A 186 0.96 -7.10 27.28
N ARG A 187 -0.08 -7.90 26.98
CA ARG A 187 -1.11 -7.53 25.99
C ARG A 187 -1.89 -6.30 26.50
N LYS A 188 -1.32 -5.12 26.32
CA LYS A 188 -1.92 -3.83 26.67
C LYS A 188 -2.24 -3.06 25.40
N LYS A 189 -3.33 -2.29 25.46
CA LYS A 189 -3.67 -1.32 24.42
C LYS A 189 -2.58 -0.25 24.39
N ILE A 190 -2.04 0.01 23.20
CA ILE A 190 -1.03 1.04 22.97
C ILE A 190 -1.71 2.40 22.85
N ASN A 191 -1.07 3.47 23.34
CA ASN A 191 -1.48 4.82 22.97
C ASN A 191 -1.09 5.08 21.49
N PRO A 192 -2.04 5.20 20.55
CA PRO A 192 -1.72 5.43 19.14
C PRO A 192 -0.93 6.73 18.92
N GLU A 193 -1.13 7.75 19.76
CA GLU A 193 -0.45 9.04 19.64
C GLU A 193 1.08 8.91 19.71
N ALA A 194 1.60 8.00 20.54
CA ALA A 194 3.04 7.80 20.65
C ALA A 194 3.64 7.26 19.34
N ALA A 195 2.89 6.42 18.62
CA ALA A 195 3.29 5.90 17.32
C ALA A 195 3.13 6.95 16.21
N GLU A 196 2.02 7.69 16.22
CA GLU A 196 1.76 8.76 15.26
C GLU A 196 2.81 9.88 15.34
N ASN A 197 3.17 10.33 16.55
CA ASN A 197 4.15 11.39 16.73
C ASN A 197 5.55 11.00 16.25
N LEU A 198 6.01 9.79 16.54
CA LEU A 198 7.32 9.32 16.05
C LEU A 198 7.33 9.18 14.53
N MET A 199 6.27 8.61 13.95
CA MET A 199 6.17 8.46 12.49
C MET A 199 6.07 9.81 11.78
N ALA A 200 5.37 10.78 12.37
CA ALA A 200 5.30 12.14 11.86
C ALA A 200 6.68 12.83 11.86
N GLU A 201 7.46 12.66 12.93
CA GLU A 201 8.82 13.21 13.03
C GLU A 201 9.77 12.60 11.97
N ILE A 202 9.66 11.29 11.73
CA ILE A 202 10.39 10.60 10.65
C ILE A 202 9.94 11.11 9.27
N ASP A 203 8.64 11.28 9.07
CA ASP A 203 8.08 11.79 7.81
C ASP A 203 8.51 13.24 7.53
N GLU A 204 8.61 14.07 8.58
CA GLU A 204 9.12 15.42 8.47
C GLU A 204 10.57 15.42 7.97
N LYS A 205 11.44 14.56 8.53
CA LYS A 205 12.83 14.40 8.08
C LYS A 205 12.92 13.97 6.62
N ILE A 206 12.10 12.99 6.21
CA ILE A 206 12.04 12.51 4.82
C ILE A 206 11.60 13.64 3.88
N ASN A 207 10.55 14.39 4.25
CA ASN A 207 10.03 15.48 3.42
C ASN A 207 11.03 16.63 3.29
N MET A 208 11.70 17.03 4.38
CA MET A 208 12.77 18.04 4.32
C MET A 208 13.89 17.65 3.37
N LEU A 209 14.30 16.37 3.37
CA LEU A 209 15.34 15.87 2.48
C LEU A 209 14.89 15.84 1.02
N LYS A 210 13.63 15.45 0.75
CA LYS A 210 13.04 15.49 -0.60
C LYS A 210 12.95 16.93 -1.13
N GLU A 211 12.49 17.86 -0.30
CA GLU A 211 12.42 19.29 -0.65
C GLU A 211 13.81 19.88 -0.92
N ALA A 212 14.81 19.56 -0.09
CA ALA A 212 16.18 19.99 -0.30
C ALA A 212 16.78 19.44 -1.61
N ALA A 213 16.54 18.16 -1.92
CA ALA A 213 16.97 17.55 -3.18
C ALA A 213 16.30 18.22 -4.40
N GLU A 214 14.99 18.48 -4.34
CA GLU A 214 14.28 19.18 -5.41
C GLU A 214 14.77 20.62 -5.62
N LEU A 215 15.13 21.33 -4.55
CA LEU A 215 15.65 22.69 -4.63
C LEU A 215 17.07 22.71 -5.24
N LEU A 216 17.88 21.69 -4.98
CA LEU A 216 19.20 21.53 -5.59
C LEU A 216 19.11 21.20 -7.09
N GLU A 217 18.14 20.39 -7.50
CA GLU A 217 17.90 20.11 -8.93
C GLU A 217 17.32 21.31 -9.70
N LYS A 218 16.59 22.20 -9.01
CA LYS A 218 15.99 23.42 -9.59
C LYS A 218 16.91 24.64 -9.53
N ALA A 219 18.04 24.58 -8.83
CA ALA A 219 19.03 25.66 -8.82
C ALA A 219 19.77 25.70 -10.17
N PRO A 220 19.76 26.83 -10.89
CA PRO A 220 20.43 26.92 -12.18
C PRO A 220 21.94 26.73 -12.01
N SER A 221 22.50 25.81 -12.80
CA SER A 221 23.94 25.69 -13.04
C SER A 221 24.49 26.84 -13.87
#